data_AF-A0A9E0WZ24-F1
#
_entry.id   AF-A0A9E0WZ24-F1
#
_cell.length_a   1.000
_cell.length_b   1.000
_cell.length_c   1.000
_cell.angle_alpha   90.00
_cell.angle_beta   90.00
_cell.angle_gamma   90.00
#
_symmetry.space_group_name_H-M   'P 1'
#
loop_
_entity.id
_entity.type
_entity.pdbx_description
1 polymer ?
#
loop_
_entity_poly.entity_id
_entity_poly.type
_entity_poly.pdbx_seq_one_letter_code
_entity_poly.pdbx_strand_id
1 'polypeptide(L)' 'YAGEGCAQVLFFESDEVCETSYKDRGSKYQGQRGVTLPKT' A
#
# COMPACT_ATOMS: atom_id res chain seq x y z
N TYR A 1 -3.54 -19.81 -11.75
CA TYR A 1 -4.10 -20.51 -10.58
C TYR A 1 -3.98 -19.70 -9.31
N ALA A 2 -4.94 -19.83 -8.38
CA ALA A 2 -4.83 -19.16 -7.07
C ALA A 2 -3.60 -19.67 -6.31
N GLY A 3 -2.81 -18.76 -5.75
CA GLY A 3 -1.59 -19.08 -5.00
C GLY A 3 -0.33 -19.33 -5.84
N GLU A 4 -0.40 -19.17 -7.17
CA GLU A 4 0.81 -19.10 -7.99
C GLU A 4 1.50 -17.74 -7.82
N GLY A 5 2.82 -17.69 -7.98
CA GLY A 5 3.57 -16.44 -7.87
C GLY A 5 3.06 -15.41 -8.88
N CYS A 6 2.54 -14.27 -8.40
CA CYS A 6 1.98 -13.22 -9.25
C CYS A 6 2.90 -11.99 -9.37
N ALA A 7 3.66 -11.69 -8.30
CA ALA A 7 4.55 -10.55 -8.21
C ALA A 7 5.50 -10.71 -7.01
N GLN A 8 6.50 -9.83 -6.94
CA GLN A 8 7.38 -9.65 -5.81
C GLN A 8 7.30 -8.21 -5.32
N VAL A 9 7.34 -8.02 -4.00
CA VAL A 9 7.48 -6.69 -3.39
C VAL A 9 8.93 -6.51 -2.98
N LEU A 10 9.52 -5.41 -3.43
CA LEU A 10 10.85 -4.96 -3.02
C LEU A 10 10.68 -3.77 -2.08
N PHE A 11 11.45 -3.76 -0.99
CA PHE A 11 11.46 -2.67 -0.03
C PHE A 11 12.74 -1.87 -0.21
N PHE A 12 12.60 -0.54 -0.20
CA PHE A 12 13.70 0.40 -0.26
C PHE A 12 13.65 1.27 0.99
N GLU A 13 14.82 1.52 1.56
CA GLU A 13 14.97 2.39 2.72
C GLU A 13 14.98 3.85 2.28
N SER A 14 14.50 4.71 3.18
CA SER A 14 14.62 6.17 3.07
C SER A 14 15.66 6.61 4.08
N ASP A 15 16.46 7.62 3.73
CA ASP A 15 17.44 8.20 4.65
C ASP A 15 16.77 8.99 5.80
N GLU A 16 15.49 9.34 5.65
CA GLU A 16 14.73 10.15 6.61
C GLU A 16 13.32 9.60 6.85
N VAL A 17 12.73 9.95 8.00
CA VAL A 17 11.34 9.62 8.33
C VAL A 17 10.40 10.42 7.43
N CYS A 18 9.31 9.78 6.97
CA CYS A 18 8.29 10.46 6.19
C CYS A 18 7.66 11.62 7.00
N GLU A 19 7.65 12.83 6.44
CA GLU A 19 6.97 13.99 7.04
C GLU A 19 5.47 13.75 7.27
N THR A 20 4.82 13.03 6.36
CA THR A 20 3.43 12.57 6.49
C THR A 20 3.36 11.13 6.00
N SER A 21 3.03 10.20 6.90
CA SER A 21 2.87 8.80 6.50
C SER A 21 1.57 8.59 5.71
N TYR A 22 1.47 7.46 5.01
CA TYR A 22 0.22 7.08 4.33
C TYR A 22 -0.97 6.99 5.30
N LYS A 23 -0.70 6.64 6.57
CA LYS A 23 -1.67 6.63 7.68
C LYS A 23 -2.10 8.05 8.04
N ASP A 24 -1.16 8.96 8.23
CA ASP A 24 -1.43 10.35 8.63
C ASP A 24 -2.19 11.11 7.54
N ARG A 25 -1.95 10.78 6.27
CA ARG A 25 -2.66 11.36 5.12
C ARG A 25 -4.17 11.05 5.11
N GLY A 26 -4.66 10.11 5.92
CA GLY A 26 -6.08 9.73 5.91
C GLY A 26 -6.55 9.19 4.55
N SER A 27 -5.65 8.50 3.83
CA SER A 27 -5.86 8.10 2.44
C SER A 27 -7.08 7.16 2.26
N LYS A 28 -7.72 7.25 1.09
CA LYS A 28 -8.95 6.50 0.71
C LYS A 28 -8.89 4.97 0.87
N TYR A 29 -7.69 4.39 0.83
CA TYR A 29 -7.45 2.94 0.74
C TYR A 29 -6.61 2.37 1.89
N GLN A 30 -6.41 3.13 2.97
CA GLN A 30 -5.74 2.59 4.15
C GLN A 30 -6.52 1.40 4.71
N GLY A 31 -5.85 0.26 4.93
CA GLY A 31 -6.47 -0.95 5.51
C GLY A 31 -7.29 -1.81 4.54
N GLN A 32 -7.06 -1.70 3.23
CA GLN A 32 -7.73 -2.51 2.21
C GLN A 32 -7.42 -4.02 2.37
N ARG A 33 -8.46 -4.87 2.35
CA ARG A 33 -8.36 -6.34 2.56
C ARG A 33 -8.58 -7.19 1.31
N GLY A 34 -8.93 -6.57 0.19
CA GLY A 34 -9.24 -7.25 -1.06
C GLY A 34 -9.31 -6.25 -2.21
N VAL A 35 -9.82 -6.66 -3.37
CA VAL A 35 -10.00 -5.75 -4.52
C VAL A 35 -11.07 -4.71 -4.19
N THR A 36 -10.73 -3.43 -4.29
CA THR A 36 -11.63 -2.31 -3.96
C THR A 36 -11.87 -1.46 -5.21
N LEU A 37 -13.14 -1.09 -5.45
CA LEU A 37 -13.51 -0.18 -6.54
C LEU A 37 -12.98 1.25 -6.26
N PRO A 38 -12.76 2.07 -7.31
CA PRO A 38 -12.28 3.44 -7.15
C PRO A 38 -13.20 4.30 -6.27
N LYS A 39 -12.60 5.09 -5.38
CA LYS A 39 -13.28 6.07 -4.53
C LYS A 39 -12.94 7.50 -4.98
N THR A 40 -13.96 8.35 -5.10
CA THR A 40 -13.82 9.80 -5.37
C THR A 40 -13.30 10.58 -4.17
#